data_AF-A0A494VMS3-F1
#
_entry.id   AF-A0A494VMS3-F1
#
_cell.length_a   1.000
_cell.length_b   1.000
_cell.length_c   1.000
_cell.angle_alpha   90.00
_cell.angle_beta   90.00
_cell.angle_gamma   90.00
#
_symmetry.space_group_name_H-M   'P 1'
#
loop_
_entity.id
_entity.type
_entity.pdbx_description
1 polymer ?
#
loop_
_entity_poly.entity_id
_entity_poly.type
_entity_poly.pdbx_seq_one_letter_code
_entity_poly.pdbx_strand_id
1 'polypeptide(L)'
;MRILCFTVFILFFIAVPIYGQEYGAATNATELKVLRLINSLPEVQRENKFRRLHKNPRLLKALIQSTPTKENNYYQVSISEDLGFQLRTYEWYEVDAKTFTIKYFDVASGKSMTLSEKRKLNKKKQ
;
A
#
# COMPACT_ATOMS: atom_id res chain seq x y z
N MET A 1 -45.27 -47.63 -4.87
CA MET A 1 -44.28 -47.42 -3.79
C MET A 1 -42.99 -47.01 -4.46
N ARG A 2 -42.64 -45.72 -4.47
CA ARG A 2 -42.00 -44.95 -3.38
C ARG A 2 -40.48 -45.21 -3.30
N ILE A 3 -39.74 -44.14 -3.60
CA ILE A 3 -38.47 -43.72 -2.99
C ILE A 3 -37.25 -44.51 -3.54
N LEU A 4 -36.22 -43.91 -4.14
CA LEU A 4 -35.19 -43.07 -3.52
C LEU A 4 -34.29 -42.58 -4.69
N CYS A 5 -34.19 -41.28 -4.98
CA CYS A 5 -33.11 -40.37 -4.57
C CYS A 5 -31.74 -40.68 -5.19
N PHE A 6 -30.89 -39.74 -5.55
CA PHE A 6 -30.88 -38.28 -5.46
C PHE A 6 -29.75 -37.85 -6.40
N THR A 7 -29.95 -36.75 -7.12
CA THR A 7 -28.92 -35.76 -7.48
C THR A 7 -27.50 -36.26 -7.68
N VAL A 8 -27.12 -36.38 -8.95
CA VAL A 8 -25.73 -36.20 -9.38
C VAL A 8 -25.28 -34.83 -8.89
N PHE A 9 -24.61 -34.83 -7.74
CA PHE A 9 -23.99 -33.65 -7.14
C PHE A 9 -22.82 -33.30 -8.04
N ILE A 10 -23.09 -32.47 -9.04
CA ILE A 10 -22.06 -31.85 -9.88
C ILE A 10 -21.19 -31.03 -8.93
N LEU A 11 -20.07 -31.62 -8.52
CA LEU A 11 -18.94 -30.91 -7.95
C LEU A 11 -18.35 -30.02 -9.05
N PHE A 12 -19.05 -28.91 -9.32
CA PHE A 12 -18.42 -27.70 -9.80
C PHE A 12 -17.51 -27.24 -8.66
N PHE A 13 -16.31 -27.83 -8.59
CA PHE A 13 -15.14 -27.14 -8.07
C PHE A 13 -14.90 -25.97 -9.01
N ILE A 14 -15.70 -24.92 -8.84
CA ILE A 14 -15.36 -23.61 -9.32
C ILE A 14 -14.10 -23.30 -8.51
N ALA A 15 -12.95 -23.52 -9.13
CA ALA A 15 -11.73 -22.82 -8.77
C ALA A 15 -12.06 -21.35 -9.00
N VAL A 16 -12.74 -20.73 -8.03
CA VAL A 16 -12.74 -19.30 -7.90
C VAL A 16 -11.27 -18.98 -7.75
N PRO A 17 -10.61 -18.31 -8.72
CA PRO A 17 -9.36 -17.68 -8.39
C PRO A 17 -9.68 -16.83 -7.17
N ILE A 18 -9.16 -17.23 -6.01
CA ILE A 18 -9.06 -16.35 -4.86
C ILE A 18 -8.10 -15.28 -5.35
N TYR A 19 -8.64 -14.29 -6.05
CA TYR A 19 -8.03 -13.00 -6.17
C TYR A 19 -8.04 -12.48 -4.74
N GLY A 20 -7.01 -12.87 -3.97
CA GLY A 20 -6.65 -12.15 -2.78
C GLY A 20 -6.65 -10.69 -3.20
N GLN A 21 -7.46 -9.88 -2.52
CA GLN A 21 -7.61 -8.45 -2.80
C GLN A 21 -6.26 -7.89 -3.22
N GLU A 22 -6.19 -7.22 -4.36
CA GLU A 22 -4.98 -6.55 -4.80
C GLU A 22 -4.60 -5.59 -3.66
N TYR A 23 -3.56 -5.93 -2.89
CA TYR A 23 -3.16 -5.15 -1.72
C TYR A 23 -2.80 -3.73 -2.20
N GLY A 24 -3.62 -2.74 -1.80
CA GLY A 24 -3.55 -1.38 -2.34
C GLY A 24 -4.54 -1.07 -3.48
N ALA A 25 -5.68 -1.76 -3.56
CA ALA A 25 -6.72 -1.46 -4.54
C ALA A 25 -7.28 -0.04 -4.31
N ALA A 26 -6.78 0.91 -5.09
CA ALA A 26 -7.44 2.21 -5.24
C ALA A 26 -8.89 1.97 -5.65
N THR A 27 -9.82 2.54 -4.91
CA THR A 27 -11.26 2.45 -5.20
C THR A 27 -11.69 3.48 -6.24
N ASN A 28 -10.84 4.47 -6.53
CA ASN A 28 -11.11 5.55 -7.47
C ASN A 28 -9.81 6.13 -8.08
N ALA A 29 -9.96 7.00 -9.09
CA ALA A 29 -8.84 7.61 -9.80
C ALA A 29 -7.94 8.49 -8.90
N THR A 30 -8.49 9.12 -7.87
CA THR A 30 -7.73 9.96 -6.93
C THR A 30 -6.81 9.10 -6.08
N GLU A 31 -7.32 8.01 -5.51
CA GLU A 31 -6.53 7.05 -4.73
C GLU A 31 -5.43 6.42 -5.59
N LEU A 32 -5.73 6.09 -6.84
CA LEU A 32 -4.73 5.57 -7.78
C LEU A 32 -3.62 6.59 -8.02
N LYS A 33 -3.95 7.88 -8.12
CA LYS A 33 -2.96 8.96 -8.24
C LYS A 33 -2.10 9.08 -6.98
N VAL A 34 -2.70 9.02 -5.79
CA VAL A 34 -1.99 9.04 -4.49
C VAL A 34 -0.99 7.89 -4.41
N LEU A 35 -1.42 6.66 -4.70
CA LEU A 35 -0.55 5.48 -4.67
C LEU A 35 0.58 5.59 -5.69
N ARG A 36 0.32 6.09 -6.90
CA ARG A 36 1.36 6.32 -7.92
C ARG A 36 2.39 7.36 -7.49
N LEU A 37 1.96 8.44 -6.85
CA LEU A 37 2.84 9.49 -6.34
C LEU A 37 3.79 8.97 -5.27
N ILE A 38 3.28 8.20 -4.31
CA ILE A 38 4.10 7.64 -3.24
C ILE A 38 5.02 6.53 -3.77
N ASN A 39 4.52 5.66 -4.64
CA ASN A 39 5.37 4.63 -5.27
C ASN A 39 6.47 5.24 -6.17
N SER A 40 6.26 6.41 -6.78
CA SER A 40 7.25 7.05 -7.65
C SER A 40 8.34 7.81 -6.89
N LEU A 41 8.26 7.89 -5.56
CA LEU A 41 9.30 8.53 -4.76
C LEU A 41 10.68 7.89 -5.02
N PRO A 42 11.75 8.69 -5.20
CA PRO A 42 13.07 8.17 -5.52
C PRO A 42 13.59 7.15 -4.50
N GLU A 43 13.33 7.35 -3.21
CA GLU A 43 13.65 6.42 -2.13
C GLU A 43 12.99 5.05 -2.30
N VAL A 44 11.71 5.00 -2.65
CA VAL A 44 10.96 3.75 -2.89
C VAL A 44 11.47 3.06 -4.16
N GLN A 45 11.70 3.82 -5.23
CA GLN A 45 12.23 3.29 -6.49
C GLN A 45 13.65 2.73 -6.33
N ARG A 46 14.52 3.42 -5.58
CA ARG A 46 15.89 2.95 -5.31
C ARG A 46 15.87 1.64 -4.52
N GLU A 47 15.07 1.56 -3.47
CA GLU A 47 14.96 0.34 -2.65
C GLU A 47 14.39 -0.83 -3.45
N ASN A 48 13.33 -0.60 -4.23
CA ASN A 48 12.77 -1.63 -5.10
C ASN A 48 13.73 -2.06 -6.22
N LYS A 49 14.54 -1.15 -6.76
CA LYS A 49 15.61 -1.51 -7.69
C LYS A 49 16.65 -2.40 -7.03
N PHE A 50 17.10 -2.05 -5.82
CA PHE A 50 18.01 -2.87 -5.02
C PHE A 50 17.44 -4.27 -4.76
N ARG A 51 16.19 -4.37 -4.28
CA ARG A 51 15.51 -5.65 -4.04
C ARG A 51 15.44 -6.53 -5.29
N ARG A 52 15.11 -5.93 -6.45
CA ARG A 52 15.10 -6.66 -7.74
C ARG A 52 16.49 -7.19 -8.12
N LEU A 53 17.55 -6.40 -7.95
CA LEU A 53 18.93 -6.83 -8.22
C LEU A 53 19.32 -8.02 -7.33
N HIS A 54 18.83 -8.04 -6.09
CA HIS A 54 19.05 -9.13 -5.13
C HIS A 54 18.00 -10.25 -5.21
N LYS A 55 17.19 -10.30 -6.27
CA LYS A 55 16.15 -11.31 -6.50
C LYS A 55 15.16 -11.45 -5.33
N ASN A 56 14.97 -10.39 -4.55
CA ASN A 56 13.97 -10.37 -3.50
C ASN A 56 12.57 -10.19 -4.16
N PRO A 57 11.64 -11.16 -4.03
CA PRO A 57 10.32 -11.06 -4.64
C PRO A 57 9.41 -10.05 -3.93
N ARG A 58 9.75 -9.64 -2.71
CA ARG A 58 8.93 -8.76 -1.88
C ARG A 58 9.33 -7.31 -2.10
N LEU A 59 8.62 -6.65 -3.01
CA LEU A 59 8.81 -5.23 -3.28
C LEU A 59 8.00 -4.38 -2.32
N LEU A 60 8.53 -3.20 -2.01
CA LEU A 60 7.81 -2.17 -1.29
C LEU A 60 6.69 -1.61 -2.15
N LYS A 61 5.52 -1.42 -1.54
CA LYS A 61 4.34 -0.81 -2.17
C LYS A 61 3.73 0.25 -1.27
N ALA A 62 3.19 1.29 -1.88
CA ALA A 62 2.32 2.25 -1.21
C ALA A 62 0.97 1.61 -0.89
N LEU A 63 0.43 1.86 0.31
CA LEU A 63 -0.92 1.49 0.71
C LEU A 63 -1.60 2.66 1.38
N ILE A 64 -2.85 2.95 1.00
CA ILE A 64 -3.68 3.92 1.71
C ILE A 64 -4.18 3.26 3.00
N GLN A 65 -3.84 3.87 4.13
CA GLN A 65 -4.21 3.43 5.47
C GLN A 65 -5.47 4.13 5.96
N SER A 66 -5.67 5.38 5.53
CA SER A 66 -6.92 6.13 5.76
C SER A 66 -7.13 7.17 4.68
N THR A 67 -8.40 7.48 4.42
CA THR A 67 -8.84 8.49 3.45
C THR A 67 -9.17 9.82 4.15
N PRO A 68 -9.16 10.94 3.41
CA PRO A 68 -9.50 12.25 3.95
C PRO A 68 -10.90 12.29 4.56
N THR A 69 -11.03 12.99 5.69
CA THR A 69 -12.31 13.32 6.35
C THR A 69 -12.56 14.82 6.30
N LYS A 70 -13.66 15.28 6.91
CA LYS A 70 -13.96 16.72 7.02
C LYS A 70 -12.94 17.44 7.92
N GLU A 71 -12.40 16.74 8.91
CA GLU A 71 -11.47 17.24 9.92
C GLU A 71 -10.02 17.08 9.48
N ASN A 72 -9.73 16.12 8.60
CA ASN A 72 -8.39 15.81 8.12
C ASN A 72 -8.37 15.65 6.59
N ASN A 73 -7.76 16.62 5.89
CA ASN A 73 -7.70 16.65 4.42
C ASN A 73 -6.60 15.77 3.80
N TYR A 74 -5.99 14.86 4.57
CA TYR A 74 -4.86 14.05 4.10
C TYR A 74 -5.25 12.58 3.92
N TYR A 75 -4.78 11.98 2.83
CA TYR A 75 -4.61 10.54 2.76
C TYR A 75 -3.42 10.15 3.62
N GLN A 76 -3.57 9.18 4.51
CA GLN A 76 -2.43 8.56 5.18
C GLN A 76 -1.99 7.35 4.37
N VAL A 77 -0.72 7.31 4.00
CA VAL A 77 -0.17 6.31 3.10
C VAL A 77 1.06 5.69 3.75
N SER A 78 1.11 4.37 3.80
CA SER A 78 2.31 3.64 4.23
C SER A 78 3.11 3.12 3.04
N ILE A 79 4.42 3.01 3.22
CA ILE A 79 5.25 2.13 2.40
C ILE A 79 5.40 0.81 3.15
N SER A 80 4.90 -0.27 2.58
CA SER A 80 4.86 -1.57 3.24
C SER A 80 5.39 -2.68 2.33
N GLU A 81 5.91 -3.72 2.97
CA GLU A 81 6.28 -5.00 2.39
C GLU A 81 5.23 -6.03 2.77
N ASP A 82 4.77 -6.80 1.80
CA ASP A 82 3.90 -7.95 2.05
C ASP A 82 4.75 -9.20 2.36
N LEU A 83 4.60 -9.71 3.59
CA LEU A 83 5.28 -10.93 4.05
C LEU A 83 4.41 -12.19 3.88
N GLY A 84 3.23 -12.07 3.28
CA GLY A 84 2.24 -13.12 3.05
C GLY A 84 1.23 -13.31 4.20
N PHE A 85 1.69 -13.23 5.44
CA PHE A 85 0.84 -13.35 6.64
C PHE A 85 0.65 -12.02 7.40
N GLN A 86 1.46 -11.02 7.05
CA GLN A 86 1.39 -9.69 7.64
C GLN A 86 2.02 -8.66 6.69
N LEU A 87 1.60 -7.41 6.85
CA LEU A 87 2.26 -6.28 6.23
C LEU A 87 3.29 -5.70 7.19
N ARG A 88 4.52 -5.50 6.71
CA ARG A 88 5.55 -4.76 7.43
C ARG A 88 5.63 -3.34 6.89
N THR A 89 5.28 -2.36 7.72
CA THR A 89 5.37 -0.94 7.35
C THR A 89 6.75 -0.38 7.67
N TYR A 90 7.34 0.34 6.71
CA TYR A 90 8.65 0.97 6.82
C TYR A 90 8.56 2.47 7.06
N GLU A 91 7.66 3.15 6.35
CA GLU A 91 7.52 4.60 6.40
C GLU A 91 6.06 5.01 6.26
N TRP A 92 5.74 6.21 6.77
CA TRP A 92 4.43 6.82 6.69
C TRP A 92 4.51 8.18 6.00
N TYR A 93 3.48 8.48 5.22
CA TYR A 93 3.35 9.69 4.45
C TYR A 93 1.93 10.23 4.57
N GLU A 94 1.80 11.54 4.45
CA GLU A 94 0.53 12.24 4.28
C GLU A 94 0.51 12.85 2.89
N VAL A 95 -0.60 12.67 2.16
CA VAL A 95 -0.82 13.27 0.86
C VAL A 95 -2.05 14.15 0.92
N ASP A 96 -1.87 15.45 0.73
CA ASP A 96 -3.00 16.39 0.74
C ASP A 96 -3.97 16.07 -0.41
N ALA A 97 -5.25 15.93 -0.09
CA ALA A 97 -6.25 15.43 -1.04
C ALA A 97 -6.52 16.36 -2.23
N LYS A 98 -6.20 17.65 -2.09
CA LYS A 98 -6.49 18.68 -3.11
C LYS A 98 -5.26 18.97 -3.96
N THR A 99 -4.12 19.17 -3.30
CA THR A 99 -2.87 19.61 -3.91
C THR A 99 -1.94 18.45 -4.26
N PHE A 100 -2.19 17.26 -3.71
CA PHE A 100 -1.30 16.10 -3.79
C PHE A 100 0.11 16.35 -3.23
N THR A 101 0.25 17.37 -2.38
CA THR A 101 1.51 17.65 -1.69
C THR A 101 1.82 16.51 -0.72
N ILE A 102 3.03 15.97 -0.82
CA ILE A 102 3.49 14.85 0.01
C ILE A 102 4.27 15.39 1.21
N LYS A 103 3.92 14.92 2.41
CA LYS A 103 4.68 15.09 3.65
C LYS A 103 5.11 13.72 4.18
N TYR A 104 6.29 13.67 4.77
CA TYR A 104 6.71 12.54 5.58
C TYR A 104 6.06 12.66 6.97
N PHE A 105 5.45 11.59 7.45
CA PHE A 105 4.88 11.52 8.79
C PHE A 105 5.79 10.73 9.71
N ASP A 106 6.39 11.41 10.69
CA ASP A 106 7.18 10.76 11.72
C ASP A 106 6.24 10.22 12.81
N VAL A 107 5.93 8.94 12.71
CA VAL A 107 5.05 8.25 13.68
C VAL A 107 5.58 8.30 15.12
N ALA A 108 6.89 8.43 15.33
CA ALA A 108 7.46 8.45 16.67
C ALA A 108 7.22 9.79 17.37
N SER A 109 7.29 10.89 16.62
CA SER A 109 7.05 12.24 17.16
C SER A 109 5.63 12.76 16.92
N GLY A 110 4.85 12.07 16.08
CA GLY A 110 3.51 12.50 15.66
C GLY A 110 3.53 13.75 14.78
N LYS A 111 4.68 14.09 14.18
CA LYS A 111 4.86 15.33 13.39
C LYS A 111 5.10 15.02 11.93
N SER A 112 4.55 15.89 11.08
CA SER A 112 4.77 15.85 9.63
C SER A 112 5.84 16.85 9.23
N MET A 113 6.64 16.49 8.23
CA MET A 113 7.65 17.36 7.62
C MET A 113 7.65 17.22 6.10
N THR A 114 8.23 18.17 5.41
CA THR A 114 8.41 18.08 3.96
C THR A 114 9.38 16.94 3.61
N LEU A 115 9.25 16.40 2.39
CA LEU A 115 10.22 15.42 1.87
C LEU A 115 11.65 15.97 1.85
N SER A 116 11.82 17.28 1.61
CA SER A 116 13.14 17.93 1.61
C SER A 116 13.79 17.89 2.99
N GLU A 117 13.03 18.21 4.04
CA GLU A 117 13.50 18.14 5.42
C GLU A 117 13.88 16.71 5.81
N LYS A 118 13.01 15.73 5.51
CA LYS A 118 13.29 14.31 5.74
C LYS A 118 14.57 13.86 5.04
N ARG A 119 14.76 14.23 3.77
CA ARG A 119 15.97 13.90 3.00
C ARG A 119 17.22 14.54 3.57
N LYS A 120 17.15 15.77 4.10
CA LYS A 120 18.27 16.42 4.81
C LYS A 120 18.63 15.68 6.10
N LEU A 121 17.64 15.21 6.86
CA LEU A 121 17.89 14.44 8.09
C LEU A 121 18.57 13.10 7.79
N ASN A 122 18.15 12.39 6.75
CA ASN A 122 18.77 11.12 6.37
C ASN A 122 20.24 11.29 5.96
N LYS A 123 20.60 12.39 5.29
CA LYS A 123 22.00 12.69 4.92
C LYS A 123 22.90 12.95 6.13
N LYS A 124 22.37 13.48 7.23
CA LYS A 124 23.14 13.74 8.45
C LYS A 124 23.41 12.48 9.29
N LYS A 125 22.69 11.39 9.02
CA LYS A 125 22.80 10.11 9.73
C LYS A 125 23.69 9.09 9.00
N GLN A 126 24.14 9.41 7.78
CA GLN A 126 25.10 8.64 6.99
C GLN A 126 26.48 9.24 7.17
#